data_AF-A0A6C0ICA8-F1
#
_entry.id   AF-A0A6C0ICA8-F1
#
_cell.length_a   1.000
_cell.length_b   1.000
_cell.length_c   1.000
_cell.angle_alpha   90.00
_cell.angle_beta   90.00
_cell.angle_gamma   90.00
#
_symmetry.space_group_name_H-M   'P 1'
#
loop_
_entity.id
_entity.type
_entity.pdbx_description
1 polymer ?
#
loop_
_entity_poly.entity_id
_entity_poly.type
_entity_poly.pdbx_seq_one_letter_code
_entity_poly.pdbx_strand_id
1 'polypeptide(L)'
;MSYQELGDITKPAILRLAHRVGVVRVSGLMFEETRGILGSFLQEFLRRVVIHTEHDRKHTISVNHVYASMWPNKVLLTTKDLKDCQSKSKDIQTCLSIPKAPFERLVRAIVQVYKKDLRIQGEAALLIQYYTEMYLLKLWSLAHRMAMHGHRMTVEPRDLQSARYALKMAM
;
A
#
# COMPACT_ATOMS: atom_id res chain seq x y z
N MET A 1 -12.06 1.79 -12.84
CA MET A 1 -12.19 2.64 -11.64
C MET A 1 -11.83 4.05 -12.06
N SER A 2 -12.76 4.99 -11.94
CA SER A 2 -12.56 6.39 -12.34
C SER A 2 -11.42 7.01 -11.50
N TYR A 3 -10.49 7.68 -12.17
CA TYR A 3 -9.28 8.28 -11.62
C TYR A 3 -9.52 9.34 -10.52
N GLN A 4 -10.78 9.70 -10.25
CA GLN A 4 -11.18 10.73 -9.29
C GLN A 4 -10.96 10.35 -7.81
N GLU A 5 -11.06 9.06 -7.43
CA GLU A 5 -10.90 8.68 -6.01
C GLU A 5 -9.44 8.61 -5.55
N LEU A 6 -8.48 8.62 -6.48
CA LEU A 6 -7.05 8.64 -6.15
C LEU A 6 -6.47 10.05 -5.97
N GLY A 7 -7.27 11.09 -6.20
CA GLY A 7 -6.90 12.49 -5.93
C GLY A 7 -6.66 12.78 -4.45
N ASP A 8 -7.27 11.99 -3.56
CA ASP A 8 -7.11 12.11 -2.10
C ASP A 8 -5.70 11.77 -1.60
N ILE A 9 -4.91 11.05 -2.42
CA ILE A 9 -3.50 10.79 -2.12
C ILE A 9 -2.67 11.95 -2.65
N THR A 10 -2.38 12.86 -1.73
CA THR A 10 -1.67 14.09 -1.98
C THR A 10 -0.24 13.83 -2.46
N LYS A 11 0.25 14.63 -3.41
CA LYS A 11 1.66 14.63 -3.84
C LYS A 11 2.66 14.65 -2.66
N PRO A 12 2.47 15.45 -1.59
CA PRO A 12 3.35 15.41 -0.42
C PRO A 12 3.38 14.06 0.30
N ALA A 13 2.29 13.29 0.33
CA ALA A 13 2.31 11.95 0.94
C ALA A 13 3.24 10.99 0.18
N ILE A 14 3.21 11.05 -1.15
CA ILE A 14 4.10 10.24 -2.01
C ILE A 14 5.55 10.70 -1.86
N LEU A 15 5.81 12.01 -1.79
CA LEU A 15 7.15 12.53 -1.56
C LEU A 15 7.73 12.11 -0.20
N ARG A 16 6.92 12.10 0.87
CA ARG A 16 7.37 11.59 2.18
C ARG A 16 7.82 10.12 2.09
N LEU A 17 7.09 9.29 1.34
CA LEU A 17 7.47 7.89 1.09
C LEU A 17 8.79 7.82 0.31
N ALA A 18 8.92 8.58 -0.77
CA ALA A 18 10.12 8.56 -1.62
C ALA A 18 11.36 9.02 -0.85
N HIS A 19 11.25 10.11 -0.08
CA HIS A 19 12.35 10.66 0.72
C HIS A 19 12.75 9.72 1.86
N ARG A 20 11.80 9.00 2.47
CA ARG A 20 12.09 7.98 3.49
C ARG A 20 12.96 6.85 2.95
N VAL A 21 12.83 6.54 1.66
CA VAL A 21 13.63 5.53 0.96
C VAL A 21 15.00 6.07 0.51
N GLY A 22 15.21 7.39 0.56
CA GLY A 22 16.43 8.04 0.09
C GLY A 22 16.36 8.54 -1.36
N VAL A 23 15.16 8.58 -1.96
CA VAL A 23 14.99 9.14 -3.30
C VAL A 23 15.08 10.66 -3.25
N VAL A 24 16.06 11.22 -3.96
CA VAL A 24 16.34 12.66 -3.98
C VAL A 24 15.57 13.39 -5.08
N ARG A 25 15.42 12.76 -6.26
CA ARG A 25 14.75 13.38 -7.42
C ARG A 25 13.66 12.47 -7.97
N VAL A 26 12.46 13.01 -8.06
CA VAL A 26 11.26 12.31 -8.52
C VAL A 26 10.69 13.02 -9.74
N SER A 27 10.49 12.29 -10.84
CA SER A 27 9.81 12.81 -12.03
C SER A 27 8.32 13.07 -11.77
N GLY A 28 7.73 14.11 -12.39
CA GLY A 28 6.31 14.47 -12.19
C GLY A 28 5.32 13.36 -12.57
N LEU A 29 5.67 12.54 -13.56
CA LEU A 29 4.85 11.40 -14.02
C LEU A 29 4.77 10.26 -12.97
N MET A 30 5.68 10.24 -12.00
CA MET A 30 5.72 9.21 -10.96
C MET A 30 4.51 9.27 -10.03
N PHE A 31 3.91 10.44 -9.85
CA PHE A 31 2.76 10.59 -8.96
C PHE A 31 1.52 9.90 -9.53
N GLU A 32 1.34 9.93 -10.85
CA GLU A 32 0.23 9.26 -11.52
C GLU A 32 0.46 7.75 -11.57
N GLU A 33 1.69 7.32 -11.86
CA GLU A 33 2.03 5.90 -11.90
C GLU A 33 1.91 5.24 -10.51
N THR A 34 2.43 5.89 -9.47
CA THR A 34 2.32 5.39 -8.09
C THR A 34 0.87 5.25 -7.67
N ARG A 35 0.02 6.20 -8.05
CA ARG A 35 -1.43 6.13 -7.84
C ARG A 35 -2.03 4.93 -8.58
N GLY A 36 -1.77 4.76 -9.87
CA GLY A 36 -2.28 3.63 -10.65
C GLY A 36 -1.90 2.27 -10.06
N ILE A 37 -0.64 2.13 -9.60
CA ILE A 37 -0.14 0.92 -8.94
C ILE A 37 -0.87 0.67 -7.63
N LEU A 38 -1.02 1.71 -6.80
CA LEU A 38 -1.71 1.63 -5.52
C LEU A 38 -3.18 1.21 -5.68
N GLY A 39 -3.89 1.80 -6.64
CA GLY A 39 -5.27 1.43 -6.93
C GLY A 39 -5.39 -0.03 -7.34
N SER A 40 -4.53 -0.48 -8.26
CA SER A 40 -4.51 -1.88 -8.73
C SER A 40 -4.20 -2.86 -7.58
N PHE A 41 -3.24 -2.50 -6.73
CA PHE A 41 -2.84 -3.29 -5.57
C PHE A 41 -3.98 -3.42 -4.54
N LEU A 42 -4.62 -2.29 -4.19
CA LEU A 42 -5.75 -2.28 -3.25
C LEU A 42 -6.94 -3.06 -3.78
N GLN A 43 -7.24 -2.97 -5.08
CA GLN A 43 -8.32 -3.77 -5.68
C GLN A 43 -8.05 -5.27 -5.56
N GLU A 44 -6.84 -5.72 -5.92
CA GLU A 44 -6.46 -7.14 -5.84
C GLU A 44 -6.46 -7.64 -4.39
N PHE A 45 -5.92 -6.84 -3.47
CA PHE A 45 -5.85 -7.19 -2.06
C PHE A 45 -7.24 -7.25 -1.40
N LEU A 46 -8.05 -6.20 -1.58
CA LEU A 46 -9.39 -6.13 -0.99
C LEU A 46 -10.32 -7.19 -1.57
N ARG A 47 -10.17 -7.54 -2.85
CA ARG A 47 -10.87 -8.69 -3.44
C ARG A 47 -10.56 -9.98 -2.68
N ARG A 48 -9.30 -10.24 -2.34
CA ARG A 48 -8.90 -11.41 -1.54
C ARG A 48 -9.44 -11.36 -0.12
N VAL A 49 -9.41 -10.21 0.53
CA VAL A 49 -10.00 -10.02 1.87
C VAL A 49 -11.49 -10.35 1.85
N VAL A 50 -12.22 -9.85 0.85
CA VAL A 50 -13.67 -10.12 0.71
C VAL A 50 -13.93 -11.62 0.56
N ILE A 51 -13.17 -12.33 -0.29
CA ILE A 51 -13.30 -13.79 -0.44
C ILE A 51 -13.15 -14.52 0.90
N HIS A 52 -12.18 -14.13 1.73
CA HIS A 52 -12.00 -14.74 3.06
C HIS A 52 -13.15 -14.40 4.01
N THR A 53 -13.70 -13.18 3.95
CA THR A 53 -14.87 -12.85 4.77
C THR A 53 -16.12 -13.64 4.37
N GLU A 54 -16.27 -13.94 3.07
CA GLU A 54 -17.37 -14.74 2.55
C GLU A 54 -17.23 -16.21 2.94
N HIS A 55 -16.02 -16.75 2.88
CA HIS A 55 -15.69 -18.09 3.37
C HIS A 55 -16.09 -18.25 4.85
N ASP A 56 -15.77 -17.26 5.69
CA ASP A 56 -16.09 -17.27 7.12
C ASP A 56 -17.54 -16.85 7.43
N ARG A 57 -18.34 -16.49 6.41
CA ARG A 57 -19.72 -16.00 6.52
C ARG A 57 -19.89 -14.82 7.50
N LYS A 58 -18.90 -13.94 7.58
CA LYS A 58 -18.92 -12.75 8.46
C LYS A 58 -19.25 -11.49 7.66
N HIS A 59 -19.99 -10.57 8.30
CA HIS A 59 -20.28 -9.23 7.76
C HIS A 59 -19.26 -8.17 8.21
N THR A 60 -18.23 -8.58 8.97
CA THR A 60 -17.18 -7.70 9.49
C THR A 60 -15.80 -8.21 9.07
N ILE A 61 -15.01 -7.36 8.40
CA ILE A 61 -13.61 -7.61 8.12
C ILE A 61 -12.82 -7.47 9.43
N SER A 62 -12.45 -8.60 10.01
CA SER A 62 -11.47 -8.70 11.10
C SER A 62 -10.04 -8.83 10.57
N VAL A 63 -9.07 -8.64 11.46
CA VAL A 63 -7.63 -8.71 11.20
C VAL A 63 -7.22 -10.08 10.65
N ASN A 64 -7.86 -11.15 11.10
CA ASN A 64 -7.57 -12.51 10.63
C ASN A 64 -7.81 -12.69 9.13
N HIS A 65 -8.87 -12.09 8.58
CA HIS A 65 -9.14 -12.16 7.13
C HIS A 65 -8.06 -11.41 6.33
N VAL A 66 -7.56 -10.30 6.88
CA VAL A 66 -6.45 -9.55 6.29
C VAL A 66 -5.18 -10.40 6.30
N TYR A 67 -4.82 -11.01 7.43
CA TYR A 67 -3.66 -11.91 7.50
C TYR A 67 -3.76 -13.10 6.54
N ALA A 68 -4.94 -13.72 6.43
CA ALA A 68 -5.15 -14.83 5.50
C ALA A 68 -4.97 -14.39 4.04
N SER A 69 -5.48 -13.21 3.68
CA SER A 69 -5.33 -12.65 2.33
C SER A 69 -3.90 -12.26 1.95
N MET A 70 -3.01 -12.09 2.94
CA MET A 70 -1.59 -11.80 2.72
C MET A 70 -0.79 -13.05 2.35
N TRP A 71 -1.28 -14.26 2.67
CA TRP A 71 -0.64 -15.52 2.30
C TRP A 71 -0.99 -15.84 0.84
N PRO A 72 0.00 -15.95 -0.09
CA PRO A 72 1.33 -16.56 0.04
C PRO A 72 2.50 -15.56 0.17
N ASN A 73 2.22 -14.26 0.21
CA ASN A 73 3.19 -13.18 -0.03
C ASN A 73 3.74 -12.61 1.27
N LYS A 74 4.43 -13.47 2.03
CA LYS A 74 5.13 -13.13 3.28
C LYS A 74 6.28 -12.12 3.13
N VAL A 75 6.71 -11.81 1.90
CA VAL A 75 7.90 -10.99 1.61
C VAL A 75 7.83 -9.57 2.21
N LEU A 76 6.63 -9.11 2.62
CA LEU A 76 6.41 -7.74 3.05
C LEU A 76 6.17 -7.54 4.56
N LEU A 77 5.97 -8.58 5.37
CA LEU A 77 5.85 -8.44 6.84
C LEU A 77 6.53 -9.58 7.59
N THR A 78 7.43 -9.21 8.49
CA THR A 78 7.67 -10.02 9.69
C THR A 78 6.89 -9.40 10.86
N THR A 79 6.40 -10.24 11.79
CA THR A 79 5.66 -9.76 12.99
C THR A 79 6.46 -8.81 13.89
N LYS A 80 7.78 -8.69 13.66
CA LYS A 80 8.66 -7.69 14.26
C LYS A 80 8.38 -6.28 13.76
N ASP A 81 8.10 -6.09 12.48
CA ASP A 81 7.98 -4.75 11.87
C ASP A 81 6.75 -3.96 12.38
N LEU A 82 5.67 -4.67 12.74
CA LEU A 82 4.46 -4.08 13.34
C LEU A 82 4.69 -3.68 14.82
N LYS A 83 5.44 -4.50 15.58
CA LYS A 83 5.80 -4.23 16.99
C LYS A 83 6.89 -3.17 17.10
N ASP A 84 7.84 -3.12 16.17
CA ASP A 84 8.90 -2.12 16.12
C ASP A 84 8.34 -0.72 15.81
N CYS A 85 7.29 -0.61 14.99
CA CYS A 85 6.54 0.63 14.81
C CYS A 85 5.80 1.09 16.07
N GLN A 86 5.31 0.16 16.89
CA GLN A 86 4.70 0.49 18.19
C GLN A 86 5.75 0.80 19.28
N SER A 87 6.95 0.22 19.19
CA SER A 87 7.97 0.34 20.23
C SER A 87 8.94 1.52 20.06
N LYS A 88 9.11 2.07 18.85
CA LYS A 88 10.04 3.19 18.59
C LYS A 88 9.40 4.58 18.54
N SER A 89 8.07 4.68 18.58
CA SER A 89 7.40 5.98 18.53
C SER A 89 6.13 5.94 19.37
N LYS A 90 5.97 6.92 20.26
CA LYS A 90 4.75 7.12 21.05
C LYS A 90 3.50 7.36 20.19
N ASP A 91 3.66 7.59 18.88
CA ASP A 91 2.56 7.72 17.94
C ASP A 91 2.75 6.80 16.73
N ILE A 92 1.78 5.92 16.50
CA ILE A 92 1.64 5.12 15.27
C ILE A 92 1.69 6.03 14.02
N GLN A 93 1.36 7.31 14.16
CA GLN A 93 1.41 8.32 13.09
C GLN A 93 2.80 8.59 12.52
N THR A 94 3.88 8.34 13.26
CA THR A 94 5.26 8.58 12.78
C THR A 94 5.69 7.52 11.75
N CYS A 95 5.05 6.35 11.79
CA CYS A 95 5.31 5.26 10.86
C CYS A 95 4.54 5.38 9.53
N LEU A 96 3.39 6.04 9.51
CA LEU A 96 2.53 6.09 8.32
C LEU A 96 2.62 7.44 7.60
N SER A 97 2.96 7.41 6.32
CA SER A 97 3.13 8.58 5.46
C SER A 97 1.80 9.06 4.86
N ILE A 98 0.81 8.17 4.75
CA ILE A 98 -0.52 8.47 4.23
C ILE A 98 -1.45 8.80 5.42
N PRO A 99 -2.25 9.87 5.37
CA PRO A 99 -3.20 10.15 6.44
C PRO A 99 -4.29 9.06 6.51
N LYS A 100 -4.66 8.63 7.72
CA LYS A 100 -5.60 7.51 7.95
C LYS A 100 -7.00 7.75 7.38
N ALA A 101 -7.55 8.95 7.55
CA ALA A 101 -8.90 9.28 7.11
C ALA A 101 -9.13 9.14 5.59
N PRO A 102 -8.32 9.75 4.70
CA PRO A 102 -8.49 9.58 3.25
C PRO A 102 -8.23 8.13 2.82
N PHE A 103 -7.28 7.43 3.46
CA PHE A 103 -7.04 6.02 3.17
C PHE A 103 -8.25 5.15 3.52
N GLU A 104 -8.87 5.38 4.67
CA GLU A 104 -10.05 4.63 5.09
C GLU A 104 -11.25 4.88 4.17
N ARG A 105 -11.46 6.13 3.70
CA ARG A 105 -12.49 6.44 2.70
C ARG A 105 -12.27 5.66 1.40
N LEU A 106 -11.03 5.62 0.90
CA LEU A 106 -10.67 4.87 -0.30
C LEU A 106 -10.94 3.37 -0.15
N VAL A 107 -10.52 2.77 0.98
CA VAL A 107 -10.75 1.35 1.24
C VAL A 107 -12.24 1.05 1.30
N ARG A 108 -13.05 1.90 1.96
CA ARG A 108 -14.50 1.73 2.03
C ARG A 108 -15.15 1.83 0.65
N ALA A 109 -14.74 2.80 -0.17
CA ALA A 109 -15.25 2.94 -1.55
C ALA A 109 -15.00 1.67 -2.37
N ILE A 110 -13.77 1.12 -2.33
CA ILE A 110 -13.42 -0.10 -3.06
C ILE A 110 -14.20 -1.31 -2.52
N VAL A 111 -14.33 -1.46 -1.20
CA VAL A 111 -15.06 -2.59 -0.59
C VAL A 111 -16.56 -2.55 -0.93
N GLN A 112 -17.16 -1.37 -0.96
CA GLN A 112 -18.59 -1.20 -1.28
C GLN A 112 -18.94 -1.62 -2.72
N VAL A 113 -17.98 -1.56 -3.65
CA VAL A 113 -18.15 -2.06 -5.03
C VAL A 113 -18.35 -3.59 -5.04
N TYR A 114 -17.70 -4.31 -4.13
CA TYR A 114 -17.82 -5.76 -4.04
C TYR A 114 -19.04 -6.17 -3.21
N LYS A 115 -19.24 -5.57 -2.03
CA LYS A 115 -20.34 -5.90 -1.11
C LYS A 115 -20.81 -4.68 -0.34
N LYS A 116 -22.09 -4.33 -0.46
CA LYS A 116 -22.67 -3.10 0.08
C LYS A 116 -22.77 -3.05 1.61
N ASP A 117 -22.85 -4.21 2.29
CA ASP A 117 -23.09 -4.28 3.75
C ASP A 117 -21.88 -4.73 4.58
N LEU A 118 -20.66 -4.54 4.07
CA LEU A 118 -19.45 -5.00 4.76
C LEU A 118 -18.90 -3.94 5.72
N ARG A 119 -18.76 -4.30 7.00
CA ARG A 119 -18.16 -3.44 8.04
C ARG A 119 -16.67 -3.74 8.17
N ILE A 120 -15.85 -2.72 8.44
CA ILE A 120 -14.40 -2.87 8.62
C ILE A 120 -14.05 -2.57 10.07
N GLN A 121 -13.35 -3.49 10.74
CA GLN A 121 -12.80 -3.26 12.08
C GLN A 121 -11.67 -2.23 12.00
N GLY A 122 -11.56 -1.32 12.98
CA GLY A 122 -10.55 -0.26 12.97
C GLY A 122 -9.10 -0.77 12.91
N GLU A 123 -8.83 -1.90 13.57
CA GLU A 123 -7.52 -2.58 13.53
C GLU A 123 -7.22 -3.18 12.16
N ALA A 124 -8.22 -3.76 11.49
CA ALA A 124 -8.06 -4.31 10.16
C ALA A 124 -7.75 -3.21 9.13
N ALA A 125 -8.43 -2.06 9.22
CA ALA A 125 -8.14 -0.90 8.38
C ALA A 125 -6.69 -0.41 8.56
N LEU A 126 -6.18 -0.38 9.80
CA LEU A 126 -4.80 -0.01 10.08
C LEU A 126 -3.80 -1.01 9.48
N LEU A 127 -4.08 -2.32 9.60
CA LEU A 127 -3.21 -3.35 9.03
C LEU A 127 -3.16 -3.27 7.50
N ILE A 128 -4.30 -3.03 6.85
CA ILE A 128 -4.38 -2.81 5.40
C ILE A 128 -3.52 -1.58 5.01
N GLN A 129 -3.61 -0.50 5.78
CA GLN A 129 -2.82 0.70 5.54
C GLN A 129 -1.32 0.43 5.67
N TYR A 130 -0.92 -0.20 6.76
CA TYR A 130 0.48 -0.56 7.00
C TYR A 130 1.04 -1.43 5.88
N TYR A 131 0.31 -2.48 5.49
CA TYR A 131 0.72 -3.36 4.39
C TYR A 131 0.92 -2.62 3.07
N THR A 132 -0.02 -1.72 2.77
CA THR A 132 0.00 -0.92 1.56
C THR A 132 1.18 0.04 1.52
N GLU A 133 1.48 0.71 2.63
CA GLU A 133 2.64 1.59 2.72
C GLU A 133 3.97 0.83 2.63
N MET A 134 4.05 -0.35 3.26
CA MET A 134 5.23 -1.22 3.15
C MET A 134 5.47 -1.70 1.72
N TYR A 135 4.40 -2.07 1.01
CA TYR A 135 4.46 -2.39 -0.41
C TYR A 135 5.02 -1.22 -1.23
N LEU A 136 4.51 -0.01 -1.01
CA LEU A 136 4.98 1.19 -1.70
C LEU A 136 6.44 1.51 -1.36
N LEU A 137 6.85 1.43 -0.08
CA LEU A 137 8.25 1.64 0.31
C LEU A 137 9.18 0.64 -0.37
N LYS A 138 8.78 -0.63 -0.46
CA LYS A 138 9.56 -1.65 -1.16
C LYS A 138 9.64 -1.39 -2.66
N LEU A 139 8.53 -1.01 -3.29
CA LEU A 139 8.48 -0.63 -4.70
C LEU A 139 9.42 0.56 -4.99
N TRP A 140 9.36 1.61 -4.17
CA TRP A 140 10.23 2.77 -4.30
C TRP A 140 11.70 2.43 -4.05
N SER A 141 12.01 1.53 -3.11
CA SER A 141 13.38 1.07 -2.85
C SER A 141 13.97 0.32 -4.04
N LEU A 142 13.18 -0.53 -4.68
CA LEU A 142 13.58 -1.22 -5.90
C LEU A 142 13.74 -0.25 -7.06
N ALA A 143 12.79 0.66 -7.28
CA ALA A 143 12.87 1.66 -8.33
C ALA A 143 14.10 2.57 -8.16
N HIS A 144 14.42 2.98 -6.93
CA HIS A 144 15.62 3.73 -6.63
C HIS A 144 16.89 2.94 -6.97
N ARG A 145 16.95 1.65 -6.63
CA ARG A 145 18.08 0.77 -6.99
C ARG A 145 18.23 0.62 -8.51
N MET A 146 17.12 0.51 -9.24
CA MET A 146 17.15 0.43 -10.71
C MET A 146 17.67 1.72 -11.35
N ALA A 147 17.27 2.88 -10.82
CA ALA A 147 17.78 4.18 -11.26
C ALA A 147 19.30 4.29 -10.98
N MET A 148 19.75 3.92 -9.77
CA MET A 148 21.16 3.92 -9.39
C MET A 148 22.01 2.96 -10.24
N HIS A 149 21.48 1.78 -10.56
CA HIS A 149 22.13 0.84 -11.47
C HIS A 149 22.31 1.43 -12.88
N GLY A 150 21.38 2.29 -13.32
CA GLY A 150 21.51 3.05 -14.57
C GLY A 150 22.28 4.36 -14.43
N HIS A 151 23.04 4.58 -13.33
CA HIS A 151 23.75 5.82 -13.01
C HIS A 151 22.87 7.09 -13.00
N ARG A 152 21.56 6.94 -12.73
CA ARG A 152 20.60 8.05 -12.63
C ARG A 152 20.20 8.29 -11.17
N MET A 153 20.15 9.55 -10.77
CA MET A 153 19.64 9.98 -9.45
C MET A 153 18.13 10.28 -9.47
N THR A 154 17.55 10.47 -10.66
CA THR A 154 16.12 10.73 -10.85
C THR A 154 15.40 9.41 -11.10
N VAL A 155 14.38 9.12 -10.30
CA VAL A 155 13.52 7.95 -10.53
C VAL A 155 12.48 8.29 -11.60
N GLU A 156 12.42 7.44 -12.63
CA GLU A 156 11.54 7.58 -13.78
C GLU A 156 10.46 6.48 -13.80
N PRO A 157 9.36 6.68 -14.56
CA PRO A 157 8.28 5.69 -14.63
C PRO A 157 8.74 4.30 -15.05
N ARG A 158 9.76 4.21 -15.92
CA ARG A 158 10.35 2.94 -16.36
C ARG A 158 10.95 2.13 -15.20
N ASP A 159 11.58 2.81 -14.24
CA ASP A 159 12.16 2.15 -13.06
C ASP A 159 11.06 1.59 -12.16
N LEU A 160 9.96 2.34 -12.00
CA LEU A 160 8.81 1.93 -11.20
C LEU A 160 8.05 0.76 -11.84
N GLN A 161 7.87 0.79 -13.16
CA GLN A 161 7.27 -0.31 -13.90
C GLN A 161 8.11 -1.58 -13.82
N SER A 162 9.44 -1.44 -13.97
CA SER A 162 10.37 -2.57 -13.80
C SER A 162 10.31 -3.14 -12.39
N ALA A 163 10.29 -2.27 -11.37
CA ALA A 163 10.13 -2.67 -9.97
C ALA A 163 8.78 -3.37 -9.71
N ARG A 164 7.70 -2.92 -10.36
CA ARG A 164 6.38 -3.57 -10.29
C ARG A 164 6.40 -4.98 -10.85
N TYR A 165 7.05 -5.18 -12.00
CA TYR A 165 7.22 -6.52 -12.57
C TYR A 165 8.04 -7.43 -11.64
N ALA A 166 9.16 -6.92 -11.11
CA ALA A 166 9.99 -7.66 -10.17
C ALA A 166 9.23 -8.07 -8.89
N LEU A 167 8.41 -7.18 -8.34
CA LEU A 167 7.57 -7.50 -7.17
C LEU A 167 6.47 -8.50 -7.49
N LYS A 168 5.83 -8.39 -8.65
CA LYS A 168 4.78 -9.32 -9.07
C LYS A 168 5.31 -10.74 -9.28
N MET A 169 6.57 -10.89 -9.70
CA MET A 169 7.21 -12.22 -9.85
C MET A 169 7.67 -12.81 -8.51
N ALA A 170 7.90 -11.97 -7.50
CA ALA A 170 8.24 -12.40 -6.15
C ALA A 170 7.00 -12.69 -5.27
N MET A 171 5.79 -12.57 -5.84
CA MET A 171 4.47 -12.68 -5.22
C MET A 171 3.61 -13.74 -5.93
#